data_AF-A0A849Z6F4-F1
#
_entry.id   AF-A0A849Z6F4-F1
#
_cell.length_a   1.000
_cell.length_b   1.000
_cell.length_c   1.000
_cell.angle_alpha   90.00
_cell.angle_beta   90.00
_cell.angle_gamma   90.00
#
_symmetry.space_group_name_H-M   'P 1'
#
loop_
_entity.id
_entity.type
_entity.pdbx_description
1 polymer ?
#
loop_
_entity_poly.entity_id
_entity_poly.type
_entity_poly.pdbx_seq_one_letter_code
_entity_poly.pdbx_strand_id
1 'polypeptide(L)'
;MKLPRGGTYVKTPIGPVQVGVPPETIKDSMALGIPLPGVFVVPPELFDRRRGLTLAEIEFPAYYNYFVLKRRARVVVETNDTADRLRTMMRESLFASRRPTN
;
A
#
# COMPACT_ATOMS: atom_id res chain seq x y z
N MET A 1 -2.26 -16.16 3.01
CA MET A 1 -3.46 -16.02 3.85
C MET A 1 -4.29 -14.86 3.34
N LYS A 2 -5.59 -15.06 3.13
CA LYS A 2 -6.50 -13.98 2.74
C LYS A 2 -6.80 -13.13 3.98
N LEU A 3 -6.64 -11.81 3.88
CA LEU A 3 -6.94 -10.91 4.99
C LEU A 3 -8.46 -10.66 5.09
N PRO A 4 -9.01 -10.44 6.30
CA PRO A 4 -10.44 -10.28 6.51
C PRO A 4 -11.09 -9.17 5.68
N ARG A 5 -10.38 -8.05 5.48
CA ARG A 5 -10.89 -6.87 4.77
C ARG A 5 -10.38 -6.74 3.33
N GLY A 6 -9.68 -7.77 2.84
CA GLY A 6 -9.21 -7.89 1.47
C GLY A 6 -7.68 -7.88 1.35
N GLY A 7 -7.20 -8.23 0.16
CA GLY A 7 -5.78 -8.47 -0.06
C GLY A 7 -5.31 -9.83 0.45
N THR A 8 -4.09 -10.18 0.09
CA THR A 8 -3.47 -11.47 0.41
C THR A 8 -2.12 -11.25 1.06
N TYR A 9 -1.97 -11.77 2.28
CA TYR A 9 -0.72 -11.76 3.02
C TYR A 9 0.09 -13.02 2.74
N VAL A 10 1.35 -12.85 2.34
CA VAL A 10 2.28 -13.93 2.00
C VAL A 10 3.51 -13.81 2.87
N LYS A 11 3.80 -14.85 3.67
CA LYS A 11 5.04 -14.95 4.44
C LYS A 11 6.16 -15.35 3.48
N THR A 12 7.26 -14.59 3.48
CA THR A 12 8.43 -14.89 2.65
C THR A 12 9.72 -14.69 3.46
N PRO A 13 10.87 -15.23 3.02
CA PRO A 13 12.16 -15.02 3.70
C PRO A 13 12.59 -13.55 3.80
N ILE A 14 12.16 -12.68 2.88
CA ILE A 14 12.48 -11.23 2.91
C ILE A 14 11.52 -10.43 3.81
N GLY A 15 10.65 -11.14 4.54
CA GLY A 15 9.57 -10.57 5.32
C GLY A 15 8.20 -10.71 4.63
N PRO A 16 7.13 -10.22 5.28
CA PRO A 16 5.80 -10.34 4.73
C PRO A 16 5.55 -9.43 3.53
N VAL A 17 4.95 -10.03 2.51
CA VAL A 17 4.49 -9.37 1.27
C VAL A 17 2.97 -9.35 1.29
N GLN A 18 2.36 -8.24 0.87
CA GLN A 18 0.91 -8.17 0.69
C GLN A 18 0.55 -7.85 -0.76
N VAL A 19 -0.34 -8.65 -1.33
CA VAL A 19 -0.90 -8.46 -2.67
C VAL A 19 -2.27 -7.82 -2.55
N GLY A 20 -2.46 -6.65 -3.17
CA GLY A 20 -3.63 -5.81 -2.99
C GLY A 20 -3.59 -5.07 -1.64
N VAL A 21 -3.81 -3.76 -1.69
CA VAL A 21 -3.69 -2.87 -0.53
C VAL A 21 -5.02 -2.14 -0.32
N PRO A 22 -6.05 -2.84 0.20
CA PRO A 22 -7.30 -2.18 0.53
C PRO A 22 -7.14 -1.29 1.76
N PRO A 23 -8.11 -0.39 2.00
CA PRO A 23 -8.25 0.27 3.28
C PRO A 23 -8.24 -0.79 4.39
N GLU A 24 -7.69 -0.45 5.55
CA GLU A 24 -7.63 -1.31 6.76
C GLU A 24 -6.44 -2.29 6.89
N THR A 25 -5.49 -2.30 5.95
CA THR A 25 -4.28 -3.17 5.99
C THR A 25 -3.53 -3.18 7.34
N ILE A 26 -3.35 -2.01 7.96
CA ILE A 26 -2.67 -1.89 9.26
C ILE A 26 -3.51 -2.53 10.37
N LYS A 27 -4.82 -2.25 10.38
CA LYS A 27 -5.74 -2.76 11.41
C LYS A 27 -5.86 -4.28 11.34
N ASP A 28 -5.88 -4.84 10.13
CA ASP A 28 -5.85 -6.30 9.93
C ASP A 28 -4.57 -6.93 10.50
N SER A 29 -3.41 -6.33 10.24
CA SER A 29 -2.14 -6.85 10.77
C SER A 29 -2.10 -6.79 12.29
N MET A 30 -2.56 -5.69 12.88
CA MET A 30 -2.63 -5.52 14.34
C MET A 30 -3.62 -6.48 15.00
N ALA A 31 -4.83 -6.61 14.45
CA ALA A 31 -5.87 -7.48 14.99
C ALA A 31 -5.47 -8.97 14.94
N LEU A 32 -4.72 -9.36 13.91
CA LEU A 32 -4.20 -10.72 13.75
C LEU A 32 -2.89 -10.97 14.51
N GLY A 33 -2.29 -9.95 15.13
CA GLY A 33 -0.99 -10.06 15.80
C GLY A 33 0.15 -10.43 14.85
N ILE A 34 0.04 -10.11 13.56
CA ILE A 34 1.06 -10.41 12.55
C ILE A 34 1.89 -9.17 12.22
N PRO A 35 3.17 -9.34 11.81
CA PRO A 35 3.98 -8.20 11.41
C PRO A 35 3.38 -7.51 10.17
N LEU A 36 3.34 -6.18 10.20
CA LEU A 36 2.92 -5.38 9.05
C LEU A 36 3.82 -5.71 7.83
N PRO A 37 3.28 -5.83 6.61
CA PRO A 37 4.05 -5.99 5.40
C PRO A 37 5.04 -4.83 5.18
N GLY A 38 6.23 -5.18 4.66
CA GLY A 38 7.23 -4.22 4.18
C GLY A 38 7.23 -4.09 2.65
N VAL A 39 6.61 -5.06 1.97
CA VAL A 39 6.50 -5.11 0.50
C VAL A 39 5.03 -5.23 0.12
N PHE A 40 4.59 -4.38 -0.80
CA PHE A 40 3.22 -4.32 -1.27
C PHE A 40 3.19 -4.48 -2.78
N VAL A 41 2.42 -5.43 -3.27
CA VAL A 41 2.20 -5.67 -4.70
C VAL A 41 0.83 -5.09 -5.05
N VAL A 42 0.82 -4.03 -5.86
CA VAL A 42 -0.39 -3.35 -6.29
C VAL A 42 -0.84 -3.96 -7.62
N PRO A 43 -2.10 -4.43 -7.73
CA PRO A 43 -2.62 -4.97 -8.99
C PRO A 43 -2.78 -3.88 -10.05
N PRO A 44 -2.86 -4.25 -11.35
CA PRO A 44 -3.06 -3.28 -12.44
C PRO A 44 -4.33 -2.45 -12.26
N GLU A 45 -5.42 -3.08 -11.84
CA GLU A 45 -6.65 -2.39 -11.45
C GLU A 45 -6.53 -1.80 -10.04
N LEU A 46 -6.30 -0.49 -9.97
CA LEU A 46 -6.17 0.22 -8.70
C LEU A 46 -7.49 0.38 -7.93
N PHE A 47 -8.63 0.12 -8.55
CA PHE A 47 -9.95 0.31 -7.96
C PHE A 47 -10.91 -0.83 -8.33
N ASP A 48 -11.46 -1.50 -7.33
CA ASP A 48 -12.51 -2.51 -7.50
C ASP A 48 -13.87 -1.81 -7.54
N ARG A 49 -14.40 -1.61 -8.76
CA ARG A 49 -15.69 -0.93 -8.97
C ARG A 49 -16.87 -1.66 -8.37
N ARG A 50 -16.82 -3.00 -8.30
CA ARG A 50 -17.93 -3.79 -7.74
C ARG A 50 -18.00 -3.61 -6.23
N ARG A 51 -16.85 -3.46 -5.58
CA ARG A 51 -16.76 -3.24 -4.13
C ARG A 51 -16.71 -1.76 -3.73
N GLY A 52 -16.52 -0.86 -4.69
CA GLY A 52 -16.44 0.58 -4.45
C GLY A 52 -15.21 0.98 -3.64
N LEU A 53 -14.09 0.26 -3.76
CA LEU A 53 -12.90 0.48 -2.94
C LEU A 53 -11.61 0.47 -3.75
N THR A 54 -10.63 1.24 -3.29
CA THR A 54 -9.28 1.23 -3.83
C THR A 54 -8.53 -0.04 -3.41
N LEU A 55 -7.77 -0.61 -4.34
CA LEU A 55 -6.84 -1.72 -4.11
C LEU A 55 -5.40 -1.24 -3.95
N ALA A 56 -5.20 0.07 -3.94
CA ALA A 56 -3.89 0.73 -3.96
C ALA A 56 -3.78 1.82 -2.87
N GLU A 57 -4.42 1.62 -1.71
CA GLU A 57 -4.35 2.54 -0.57
C GLU A 57 -3.02 2.41 0.18
N ILE A 58 -1.93 2.65 -0.54
CA ILE A 58 -0.55 2.43 -0.11
C ILE A 58 -0.02 3.50 0.83
N GLU A 59 -0.69 4.66 0.87
CA GLU A 59 -0.33 5.81 1.67
C GLU A 59 -0.13 5.48 3.15
N PHE A 60 -1.18 5.01 3.81
CA PHE A 60 -1.13 4.72 5.24
C PHE A 60 -0.11 3.61 5.57
N PRO A 61 -0.08 2.46 4.88
CA PRO A 61 0.94 1.44 5.12
C PRO A 61 2.37 1.93 4.89
N ALA A 62 2.60 2.79 3.88
CA ALA A 62 3.90 3.38 3.62
C ALA A 62 4.33 4.33 4.75
N TYR A 63 3.42 5.19 5.21
CA TYR A 63 3.66 6.10 6.33
C TYR A 63 3.91 5.34 7.64
N TYR A 64 3.13 4.30 7.92
CA TYR A 64 3.35 3.49 9.11
C TYR A 64 4.72 2.81 9.08
N ASN A 65 5.11 2.23 7.94
CA ASN A 65 6.45 1.67 7.77
C ASN A 65 7.54 2.73 8.04
N TYR A 66 7.39 3.93 7.48
CA TYR A 66 8.40 4.98 7.59
C TYR A 66 8.44 5.66 8.96
N PHE A 67 7.32 6.20 9.44
CA PHE A 67 7.26 7.00 10.66
C PHE A 67 7.23 6.16 11.93
N VAL A 68 6.55 5.00 11.93
CA VAL A 68 6.40 4.16 13.13
C VAL A 68 7.47 3.08 13.17
N LEU A 69 7.59 2.27 12.10
CA LEU A 69 8.53 1.14 12.05
C LEU A 69 9.95 1.54 11.63
N LYS A 70 10.19 2.82 11.30
CA LYS A 70 11.49 3.37 10.90
C LYS A 70 12.16 2.60 9.74
N ARG A 71 11.36 2.09 8.80
CA ARG A 71 11.83 1.36 7.61
C ARG A 71 11.11 1.80 6.34
N ARG A 72 11.71 1.56 5.18
CA ARG A 72 11.09 1.90 3.89
C ARG A 72 10.09 0.80 3.46
N ALA A 73 8.92 1.20 2.99
CA ALA A 73 8.02 0.31 2.27
C ALA A 73 8.48 0.18 0.81
N ARG A 74 8.39 -1.02 0.25
CA ARG A 74 8.61 -1.28 -1.18
C ARG A 74 7.27 -1.53 -1.86
N VAL A 75 7.01 -0.80 -2.93
CA VAL A 75 5.80 -0.97 -3.75
C VAL A 75 6.21 -1.59 -5.08
N VAL A 76 5.58 -2.69 -5.44
CA VAL A 76 5.77 -3.40 -6.70
C VAL A 76 4.52 -3.16 -7.54
N VAL A 77 4.73 -2.69 -8.77
CA VAL A 77 3.70 -2.37 -9.75
C VAL A 77 4.08 -2.97 -11.09
N GLU A 78 3.09 -3.18 -11.96
CA GLU A 78 3.31 -3.73 -13.30
C GLU A 78 3.96 -2.72 -14.26
N THR A 79 3.53 -1.45 -14.21
CA THR A 79 3.94 -0.42 -15.20
C THR A 79 4.53 0.82 -14.56
N ASN A 80 5.39 1.52 -15.29
CA ASN A 80 5.94 2.82 -14.88
C ASN A 80 4.84 3.89 -14.74
N ASP A 81 3.81 3.87 -15.60
CA ASP A 81 2.65 4.77 -15.48
C ASP A 81 1.95 4.61 -14.11
N THR A 82 1.72 3.36 -13.70
CA THR A 82 1.15 3.07 -12.36
C THR A 82 2.06 3.60 -11.25
N ALA A 83 3.38 3.43 -11.39
CA ALA A 83 4.34 3.96 -10.44
C ALA A 83 4.24 5.49 -10.33
N ASP A 84 4.14 6.20 -11.45
CA ASP A 84 4.09 7.66 -11.50
C ASP A 84 2.77 8.21 -10.97
N ARG A 85 1.66 7.53 -11.23
CA ARG A 85 0.35 7.85 -10.64
C ARG A 85 0.37 7.69 -9.12
N LEU A 86 0.92 6.58 -8.61
CA LEU A 86 1.06 6.38 -7.16
C LEU A 86 2.01 7.40 -6.52
N ARG A 87 3.14 7.73 -7.18
CA ARG A 87 4.04 8.79 -6.69
C ARG A 87 3.37 10.15 -6.62
N THR A 88 2.58 10.49 -7.65
CA THR A 88 1.80 11.73 -7.69
C THR A 88 0.79 11.75 -6.55
N MET A 89 0.00 10.68 -6.38
CA MET A 89 -0.95 10.54 -5.27
C MET A 89 -0.26 10.70 -3.90
N MET A 90 0.85 10.01 -3.66
CA MET A 90 1.62 10.11 -2.41
C MET A 90 2.13 11.53 -2.17
N ARG A 91 2.59 12.22 -3.22
CA ARG A 91 3.08 13.60 -3.13
C ARG A 91 1.96 14.58 -2.81
N GLU A 92 0.83 14.44 -3.48
CA GLU A 92 -0.35 15.29 -3.27
C GLU A 92 -0.94 15.09 -1.87
N SER A 93 -0.95 13.86 -1.37
CA SER A 93 -1.34 13.57 0.02
C SER A 93 -0.42 14.27 1.02
N LEU A 94 0.92 14.21 0.84
CA LEU A 94 1.88 14.77 1.80
C LEU A 94 1.96 16.30 1.76
N PHE A 95 1.94 16.88 0.57
CA PHE A 95 2.30 18.28 0.36
C PHE A 95 1.13 19.15 -0.10
N ALA A 96 -0.09 18.59 -0.11
CA ALA A 96 -1.25 19.16 -0.78
C ALA A 96 -1.00 19.40 -2.28
N SER A 97 -1.95 20.03 -2.97
CA SER A 97 -1.90 20.27 -4.43
C SER A 97 -0.88 21.31 -4.88
N ARG A 98 0.25 21.47 -4.19
CA ARG A 98 1.32 22.38 -4.64
C ARG A 98 1.88 21.84 -5.96
N ARG A 99 1.59 22.56 -7.05
CA ARG A 99 2.30 22.36 -8.33
C ARG A 99 3.80 22.49 -8.06
N PRO A 100 4.65 21.65 -8.68
CA PRO A 100 6.09 21.86 -8.63
C PRO A 100 6.35 23.26 -9.19
N THR A 101 6.90 24.15 -8.37
CA THR A 101 7.53 25.37 -8.88
C THR A 101 8.83 24.91 -9.55
N ASN A 102 8.89 25.08 -10.88
CA ASN A 102 10.11 24.92 -11.67
C ASN A 102 11.26 25.75 -11.11
#